data_AF-A0A485N514-F1
#
_entry.id   AF-A0A485N514-F1
#
_cell.length_a   1.000
_cell.length_b   1.000
_cell.length_c   1.000
_cell.angle_alpha   90.00
_cell.angle_beta   90.00
_cell.angle_gamma   90.00
#
_symmetry.space_group_name_H-M   'P 1'
#
loop_
_entity.id
_entity.type
_entity.pdbx_description
1 polymer ?
#
loop_
_entity_poly.entity_id
_entity_poly.type
_entity_poly.pdbx_seq_one_letter_code
_entity_poly.pdbx_strand_id
1 'polypeptide(L)' 'MARASLLQIEEGSKAAAVDKLLAGDEIVGINDIGLSGFRQEAICLVKGSHKTLKLVVKR' A
#
# COMPACT_ATOMS: atom_id res chain seq x y z
N MET A 1 23.46 -10.42 7.19
CA MET A 1 22.38 -10.98 6.35
C MET A 1 21.23 -9.98 6.35
N ALA A 2 21.08 -9.24 5.26
CA ALA A 2 20.28 -8.01 5.19
C ALA A 2 18.81 -8.25 5.56
N ARG A 3 18.35 -7.57 6.61
CA ARG A 3 16.93 -7.53 7.02
C ARG A 3 16.28 -6.29 6.39
N ALA A 4 15.05 -6.50 5.93
CA ALA A 4 14.06 -5.50 5.51
C ALA A 4 14.33 -4.76 4.19
N SER A 5 13.81 -5.32 3.09
CA SER A 5 13.65 -4.62 1.81
C SER A 5 12.18 -4.50 1.38
N LEU A 6 11.20 -4.57 2.30
CA LEU A 6 9.82 -4.86 1.90
C LEU A 6 8.82 -3.69 1.87
N LEU A 7 9.12 -2.50 2.38
CA LEU A 7 8.13 -1.39 2.39
C LEU A 7 8.82 -0.03 2.17
N GLN A 8 9.38 0.18 0.98
CA GLN A 8 9.86 1.51 0.58
C GLN A 8 8.75 2.24 -0.18
N ILE A 9 8.37 3.41 0.34
CA ILE A 9 7.49 4.33 -0.39
C ILE A 9 8.38 5.04 -1.40
N GLU A 10 8.08 4.90 -2.70
CA GLU A 10 8.82 5.63 -3.73
C GLU A 10 8.61 7.13 -3.59
N GLU A 11 9.71 7.88 -3.62
CA GLU A 11 9.72 9.34 -3.60
C GLU A 11 8.98 9.86 -4.84
N GLY A 12 8.01 10.76 -4.65
CA GLY A 12 7.14 11.26 -5.72
C GLY A 12 5.92 10.38 -6.03
N SER A 13 5.74 9.24 -5.36
CA SER A 13 4.50 8.45 -5.46
C SER A 13 3.31 9.17 -4.84
N LYS A 14 2.09 8.85 -5.29
CA LYS A 14 0.86 9.40 -4.67
C LYS A 14 0.74 9.04 -3.19
N ALA A 15 1.34 7.93 -2.75
CA ALA A 15 1.36 7.55 -1.33
C ALA A 15 2.30 8.46 -0.52
N ALA A 16 3.45 8.83 -1.07
CA ALA A 16 4.37 9.80 -0.46
C ALA A 16 3.72 11.19 -0.35
N ALA A 17 3.01 11.64 -1.39
CA ALA A 17 2.38 12.96 -1.41
C ALA A 17 1.24 13.13 -0.39
N VAL A 18 0.72 12.04 0.18
CA VAL A 18 -0.41 12.08 1.11
C VAL A 18 0.06 12.24 2.57
N ASP A 19 1.38 12.14 2.86
CA ASP A 19 2.02 12.29 4.19
C ASP A 19 1.38 11.45 5.33
N LYS A 20 0.46 10.55 5.01
CA LYS A 20 -0.27 9.69 5.97
C LYS A 20 0.32 8.29 6.06
N LEU A 21 1.02 7.85 5.02
CA LEU A 21 1.69 6.55 4.94
C LEU A 21 3.16 6.73 5.28
N LEU A 22 3.64 6.03 6.30
CA LEU A 22 5.03 6.06 6.72
C LEU A 22 5.77 4.79 6.27
N ALA A 23 7.09 4.89 6.13
CA ALA A 23 7.93 3.72 5.89
C ALA A 23 7.80 2.75 7.07
N GLY A 24 7.41 1.51 6.76
CA GLY A 24 7.12 0.47 7.75
C GLY A 24 5.63 0.22 7.99
N ASP A 25 4.73 1.10 7.53
CA ASP A 25 3.29 0.84 7.54
C ASP A 25 2.96 -0.27 6.54
N GLU A 26 2.30 -1.33 7.01
CA GLU A 26 1.91 -2.46 6.15
C GLU A 26 0.49 -2.24 5.61
N ILE A 27 0.33 -2.19 4.29
CA ILE A 27 -1.00 -2.12 3.68
C ILE A 27 -1.66 -3.49 3.80
N VAL A 28 -2.63 -3.60 4.71
CA VAL A 28 -3.41 -4.81 4.98
C VAL A 28 -4.77 -4.80 4.29
N GLY A 29 -5.17 -3.69 3.66
CA GLY A 29 -6.43 -3.61 2.92
C GLY A 29 -6.55 -2.42 1.98
N ILE A 30 -7.38 -2.57 0.96
CA ILE A 30 -7.69 -1.55 -0.05
C ILE A 30 -9.21 -1.50 -0.25
N ASN A 31 -9.80 -0.31 -0.13
CA ASN A 31 -11.23 -0.06 -0.29
C ASN A 31 -12.12 -0.98 0.56
N ASP A 32 -11.71 -1.17 1.82
CA ASP A 32 -12.33 -2.08 2.80
C ASP A 32 -12.21 -3.58 2.45
N ILE A 33 -11.42 -3.93 1.42
CA ILE A 33 -11.06 -5.31 1.06
C ILE A 33 -9.74 -5.65 1.75
N GLY A 34 -9.74 -6.64 2.63
CA GLY A 34 -8.52 -7.13 3.28
C GLY A 34 -7.62 -7.83 2.27
N LEU A 35 -6.34 -7.46 2.24
CA LEU A 35 -5.32 -8.13 1.44
C LEU A 35 -4.84 -9.35 2.20
N SER A 36 -4.85 -10.49 1.53
CA SER A 36 -4.33 -11.75 2.07
C SER A 36 -2.79 -11.88 2.00
N GLY A 37 -2.10 -10.79 1.64
CA GLY A 37 -0.64 -10.74 1.40
C GLY A 37 -0.24 -10.96 -0.06
N PHE A 38 -1.20 -11.18 -0.97
CA PHE A 38 -0.91 -11.33 -2.39
C PHE A 38 -0.77 -9.98 -3.11
N ARG A 39 0.40 -9.76 -3.72
CA ARG A 39 0.67 -8.54 -4.52
C ARG A 39 -0.27 -8.37 -5.71
N GLN A 40 -0.71 -9.46 -6.35
CA GLN A 40 -1.62 -9.38 -7.50
C GLN A 40 -3.00 -8.84 -7.12
N GLU A 41 -3.48 -9.18 -5.93
CA GLU A 41 -4.76 -8.72 -5.39
C GLU A 41 -4.73 -7.20 -5.21
N ALA A 42 -3.66 -6.69 -4.58
CA ALA A 42 -3.42 -5.26 -4.45
C ALA A 42 -3.31 -4.56 -5.81
N ILE A 43 -2.56 -5.13 -6.77
CA ILE A 43 -2.40 -4.56 -8.11
C ILE A 43 -3.74 -4.50 -8.85
N CYS A 44 -4.56 -5.55 -8.75
CA CYS A 44 -5.86 -5.61 -9.41
C CYS A 44 -6.81 -4.53 -8.86
N LEU A 45 -6.84 -4.38 -7.53
CA LEU A 45 -7.65 -3.36 -6.85
C LEU A 45 -7.18 -1.94 -7.19
N VAL A 46 -5.87 -1.71 -7.26
CA VAL A 46 -5.29 -0.41 -7.62
C VAL A 46 -5.56 -0.08 -9.09
N LYS A 47 -5.34 -1.03 -10.02
CA LYS A 47 -5.53 -0.81 -11.45
C LYS A 47 -7.01 -0.70 -11.84
N GLY A 48 -7.89 -1.46 -11.20
CA GLY A 48 -9.33 -1.37 -11.42
C GLY A 48 -9.96 -0.11 -10.80
N SER A 49 -9.29 0.50 -9.81
CA SER A 49 -9.74 1.74 -9.22
C SER A 49 -9.29 2.95 -10.04
N HIS A 50 -10.21 3.48 -10.85
CA HIS A 50 -10.03 4.74 -11.55
C HIS A 50 -10.30 5.98 -10.68
N LYS A 51 -10.42 5.83 -9.35
CA LYS A 51 -10.78 6.89 -8.38
C LYS A 51 -9.95 6.80 -7.08
N THR A 52 -10.31 7.63 -6.09
CA THR A 52 -9.73 7.66 -4.73
C THR A 52 -9.75 6.28 -4.08
N LEU A 53 -8.58 5.82 -3.62
CA LEU A 53 -8.41 4.56 -2.92
C LEU A 53 -8.36 4.80 -1.41
N LYS A 54 -9.12 4.01 -0.66
CA LYS A 54 -9.01 3.95 0.80
C LYS A 54 -8.02 2.84 1.16
N LEU A 55 -6.94 3.16 1.86
CA LEU A 55 -5.94 2.17 2.27
C LEU A 55 -6.07 1.91 3.77
N VAL A 56 -6.07 0.64 4.16
CA VAL A 56 -6.00 0.21 5.56
C VAL A 56 -4.58 -0.22 5.83
N VAL A 57 -3.92 0.48 6.75
CA VAL A 57 -2.55 0.19 7.15
C VAL A 57 -2.50 -0.37 8.56
N LYS A 58 -1.54 -1.24 8.81
CA LYS A 58 -1.19 -1.77 10.13
C LYS A 58 0.16 -1.20 10.55
N ARG A 59 0.19 -0.68 11.79
CA ARG A 59 1.40 -0.25 12.51
C ARG A 59 1.75 -1.25 13.59
#